data_AF-A0A564WB31-F1
#
_entry.id   AF-A0A564WB31-F1
#
_cell.length_a   1.000
_cell.length_b   1.000
_cell.length_c   1.000
_cell.angle_alpha   90.00
_cell.angle_beta   90.00
_cell.angle_gamma   90.00
#
_symmetry.space_group_name_H-M   'P 1'
#
loop_
_entity.id
_entity.type
_entity.pdbx_description
1 polymer ?
#
loop_
_entity_poly.entity_id
_entity_poly.type
_entity_poly.pdbx_seq_one_letter_code
_entity_poly.pdbx_strand_id
1 'polypeptide(L)'
;MNAAAHPAPRSRSHLKDYVWYCLDHVRAYNATWNYYAGMSDAEVEADVRADTVWQRPSWRLGTEPAAGVRERLRDSFGILGDDPLVPPARPPSEEERALLILDLRPPVTLAIVKAQYKVLVKKYHPDATGGDKAAEERFKEISEAYRKVVRALEG
;
A
#
# COMPACT_ATOMS: atom_id res chain seq x y z
N MET A 1 -43.10 -12.70 -25.47
CA MET A 1 -41.68 -12.80 -25.05
C MET A 1 -41.67 -12.64 -23.54
N ASN A 2 -41.38 -13.69 -22.79
CA ASN A 2 -41.37 -13.61 -21.33
C ASN A 2 -40.13 -12.84 -20.89
N ALA A 3 -40.32 -11.67 -20.29
CA ALA A 3 -39.22 -10.85 -19.82
C ALA A 3 -38.41 -11.59 -18.75
N ALA A 4 -37.08 -11.54 -18.85
CA ALA A 4 -36.18 -12.07 -17.85
C ALA A 4 -36.07 -11.06 -16.69
N ALA A 5 -36.90 -11.23 -15.67
CA ALA A 5 -37.03 -10.30 -14.54
C ALA A 5 -36.63 -10.92 -13.19
N HIS A 6 -36.30 -12.21 -13.15
CA HIS A 6 -36.04 -12.94 -11.91
C HIS A 6 -34.60 -13.44 -11.86
N PRO A 7 -33.76 -12.97 -10.90
CA PRO A 7 -32.40 -13.44 -10.74
C PRO A 7 -32.36 -14.75 -9.94
N ALA A 8 -31.50 -15.67 -10.36
CA ALA A 8 -31.15 -16.87 -9.60
C ALA A 8 -29.61 -17.03 -9.55
N PRO A 9 -29.04 -17.48 -8.42
CA PRO A 9 -27.59 -17.65 -8.29
C PRO A 9 -27.10 -18.72 -9.25
N ARG A 10 -25.89 -18.55 -9.80
CA ARG A 10 -25.36 -19.45 -10.85
C ARG A 10 -25.00 -20.84 -10.33
N SER A 11 -24.44 -20.92 -9.12
CA SER A 11 -24.04 -22.19 -8.48
C SER A 11 -23.74 -21.96 -6.99
N ARG A 12 -23.50 -23.04 -6.22
CA ARG A 12 -23.26 -22.95 -4.76
C ARG A 12 -22.00 -22.17 -4.41
N SER A 13 -20.98 -22.23 -5.25
CA SER A 13 -19.71 -21.49 -5.06
C SER A 13 -19.78 -20.06 -5.59
N HIS A 14 -20.78 -19.75 -6.42
CA HIS A 14 -20.99 -18.47 -7.06
C HIS A 14 -22.36 -17.88 -6.71
N LEU A 15 -22.65 -17.77 -5.40
CA LEU A 15 -23.93 -17.25 -4.90
C LEU A 15 -24.20 -15.79 -5.28
N LYS A 16 -23.14 -15.02 -5.53
CA LYS A 16 -23.22 -13.59 -5.89
C LYS A 16 -23.33 -13.35 -7.40
N ASP A 17 -23.14 -14.38 -8.21
CA ASP A 17 -23.24 -14.30 -9.67
C ASP A 17 -24.64 -14.75 -10.08
N TYR A 18 -25.40 -13.85 -10.71
CA TYR A 18 -26.82 -14.11 -11.03
C TYR A 18 -27.05 -14.35 -12.51
N VAL A 19 -27.94 -15.30 -12.81
CA VAL A 19 -28.52 -15.52 -14.14
C VAL A 19 -29.98 -15.09 -14.10
N TRP A 20 -30.43 -14.39 -15.12
CA TRP A 20 -31.79 -13.84 -15.19
C TRP A 20 -32.70 -14.77 -16.01
N TYR A 21 -33.80 -15.17 -15.38
CA TYR A 21 -34.80 -16.06 -15.96
C TYR A 21 -36.17 -15.38 -16.03
N CYS A 22 -37.06 -15.91 -16.87
CA CYS A 22 -38.48 -15.61 -16.77
C CYS A 22 -39.12 -16.39 -15.60
N LEU A 23 -40.39 -16.08 -15.28
CA LEU A 23 -41.09 -16.65 -14.13
C LEU A 23 -41.17 -18.19 -14.16
N ASP A 24 -41.41 -18.79 -15.33
CA ASP A 24 -41.53 -20.25 -15.43
C ASP A 24 -40.19 -20.95 -15.23
N HIS A 25 -39.12 -20.39 -15.80
CA HIS A 25 -37.78 -20.96 -15.70
C HIS A 25 -37.16 -20.77 -14.31
N VAL A 26 -37.40 -19.65 -13.62
CA VAL A 26 -36.91 -19.49 -12.24
C VAL A 26 -37.60 -20.46 -11.28
N ARG A 27 -38.88 -20.80 -11.53
CA ARG A 27 -39.61 -21.81 -10.75
C ARG A 27 -39.02 -23.20 -10.97
N ALA A 28 -38.77 -23.58 -12.23
CA ALA A 28 -38.12 -24.84 -12.56
C ALA A 28 -36.72 -24.92 -11.92
N TYR A 29 -35.94 -23.83 -11.99
CA TYR A 29 -34.63 -23.73 -11.37
C TYR A 29 -34.70 -23.97 -9.85
N ASN A 30 -35.53 -23.21 -9.15
CA ASN A 30 -35.69 -23.31 -7.69
C ASN A 30 -36.18 -24.69 -7.26
N ALA A 31 -37.03 -25.36 -8.05
CA ALA A 31 -37.50 -26.71 -7.76
C ALA A 31 -36.37 -27.75 -7.84
N THR A 32 -35.40 -27.55 -8.73
CA THR A 32 -34.23 -28.43 -8.87
C THR A 32 -33.05 -28.05 -7.97
N TRP A 33 -33.11 -26.88 -7.34
CA TRP A 33 -31.99 -26.33 -6.59
C TRP A 33 -31.83 -27.01 -5.23
N ASN A 34 -30.66 -27.62 -5.01
CA ASN A 34 -30.24 -28.12 -3.70
C ASN A 34 -28.85 -27.56 -3.39
N TYR A 35 -28.76 -26.75 -2.33
CA TYR A 35 -27.51 -26.13 -1.88
C TYR A 35 -26.44 -27.16 -1.48
N TYR A 36 -26.85 -28.26 -0.86
CA TYR A 36 -25.98 -29.34 -0.38
C TYR A 36 -25.82 -30.49 -1.39
N ALA A 37 -26.20 -30.28 -2.65
CA ALA A 37 -26.03 -31.30 -3.68
C ALA A 37 -24.57 -31.75 -3.82
N GLY A 38 -24.32 -33.04 -3.61
CA GLY A 38 -22.99 -33.64 -3.69
C GLY A 38 -22.14 -33.52 -2.42
N MET A 39 -22.68 -33.00 -1.33
CA MET A 39 -22.04 -33.08 -0.01
C MET A 39 -22.43 -34.37 0.71
N SER A 40 -21.50 -34.90 1.50
CA SER A 40 -21.76 -35.96 2.46
C SER A 40 -22.47 -35.44 3.71
N ASP A 41 -23.17 -36.31 4.44
CA ASP A 41 -23.85 -35.94 5.68
C ASP A 41 -22.89 -35.30 6.70
N ALA A 42 -21.65 -35.80 6.78
CA ALA A 42 -20.62 -35.24 7.65
C ALA A 42 -20.22 -33.80 7.27
N GLU A 43 -20.17 -33.48 5.98
CA GLU A 43 -19.88 -32.12 5.49
C GLU A 43 -21.06 -31.18 5.76
N VAL A 44 -22.30 -31.66 5.59
CA VAL A 44 -23.50 -30.88 5.94
C VAL A 44 -23.54 -30.57 7.44
N GLU A 45 -23.28 -31.56 8.30
CA GLU A 45 -23.20 -31.34 9.75
C GLU A 45 -22.07 -30.39 10.14
N ALA A 46 -20.93 -30.45 9.45
CA ALA A 46 -19.82 -29.52 9.67
C ALA A 46 -20.22 -28.08 9.32
N ASP A 47 -20.89 -27.87 8.18
CA ASP A 47 -21.37 -26.55 7.74
C ASP A 47 -22.40 -25.98 8.72
N VAL A 48 -23.39 -26.78 9.13
CA VAL A 48 -24.40 -26.39 10.14
C VAL A 48 -23.74 -26.00 11.48
N ARG A 49 -22.73 -26.74 11.91
CA ARG A 49 -21.98 -26.43 13.14
C ARG A 49 -21.19 -25.13 13.00
N ALA A 50 -20.60 -24.87 11.84
CA ALA A 50 -19.88 -23.63 11.56
C ALA A 50 -20.82 -22.42 11.50
N ASP A 51 -22.02 -22.56 10.93
CA ASP A 51 -23.05 -21.52 10.89
C ASP A 51 -23.51 -21.06 12.28
N THR A 52 -23.49 -21.96 13.27
CA THR A 52 -23.81 -21.63 14.68
C THR A 52 -22.89 -20.53 15.22
N VAL A 53 -21.65 -20.44 14.72
CA VAL A 53 -20.67 -19.41 15.08
C VAL A 53 -20.43 -18.43 13.93
N TRP A 54 -21.39 -18.28 13.02
CA TRP A 54 -21.31 -17.39 11.86
C TRP A 54 -20.11 -17.68 10.94
N GLN A 55 -19.73 -18.95 10.80
CA GLN A 55 -18.55 -19.39 10.05
C GLN A 55 -17.25 -18.72 10.53
N ARG A 56 -17.24 -18.21 11.78
CA ARG A 56 -16.07 -17.60 12.40
C ARG A 56 -15.24 -18.72 13.04
N PRO A 57 -14.02 -18.99 12.55
CA PRO A 57 -13.20 -20.05 13.11
C PRO A 57 -12.91 -19.73 14.59
N SER A 58 -13.07 -20.73 15.45
CA SER A 58 -12.74 -20.65 16.87
C SER A 58 -11.68 -21.70 17.20
N TRP A 59 -10.85 -21.38 18.19
CA TRP A 59 -9.78 -22.23 18.68
C TRP A 59 -9.90 -22.37 20.19
N ARG A 60 -9.36 -23.46 20.73
CA ARG A 60 -9.30 -23.66 22.18
C ARG A 60 -8.42 -22.56 22.77
N LEU A 61 -8.78 -22.09 23.97
CA LEU A 61 -7.97 -21.12 24.69
C LEU A 61 -6.58 -21.73 24.94
N GLY A 62 -5.51 -21.03 24.54
CA GLY A 62 -4.13 -21.51 24.64
C GLY A 62 -3.62 -22.29 23.42
N THR A 63 -4.46 -22.53 22.41
CA THR A 63 -3.98 -23.01 21.09
C THR A 63 -3.81 -21.84 20.14
N GLU A 64 -2.67 -21.81 19.47
CA GLU A 64 -2.39 -20.84 18.41
C GLU A 64 -3.35 -21.11 17.23
N PRO A 65 -3.94 -20.07 16.63
CA PRO A 65 -4.69 -20.25 15.39
C PRO A 65 -3.76 -20.79 14.28
N ALA A 66 -4.33 -21.55 13.35
CA ALA A 66 -3.57 -22.05 12.20
C ALA A 66 -2.84 -20.91 11.48
N ALA A 67 -1.60 -21.19 11.03
CA ALA A 67 -0.78 -20.26 10.27
C ALA A 67 -1.59 -19.69 9.08
N GLY A 68 -1.82 -18.37 9.09
CA GLY A 68 -2.64 -17.66 8.09
C GLY A 68 -3.79 -16.82 8.67
N VAL A 69 -4.24 -17.08 9.91
CA VAL A 69 -5.16 -16.15 10.60
C VAL A 69 -4.43 -14.89 11.05
N ARG A 70 -3.21 -15.05 11.61
CA ARG A 70 -2.36 -13.93 12.03
C ARG A 70 -1.92 -13.06 10.87
N GLU A 71 -1.65 -13.68 9.72
CA GLU A 71 -1.13 -13.02 8.52
C GLU A 71 -2.09 -12.01 7.88
N ARG A 72 -3.39 -12.03 8.25
CA ARG A 72 -4.38 -11.05 7.78
C ARG A 72 -4.43 -9.77 8.61
N LEU A 73 -3.81 -9.73 9.78
CA LEU A 73 -3.64 -8.51 10.54
C LEU A 73 -2.29 -7.89 10.19
N ARG A 74 -2.30 -6.97 9.23
CA ARG A 74 -1.17 -6.05 9.07
C ARG A 74 -1.05 -5.24 10.35
N ASP A 75 0.01 -5.47 11.09
CA ASP A 75 0.24 -4.83 12.37
C ASP A 75 1.00 -3.52 12.16
N SER A 76 0.29 -2.53 11.61
CA SER A 76 0.85 -1.20 11.33
C SER A 76 1.45 -0.51 12.56
N PHE A 77 1.14 -0.99 13.77
CA PHE A 77 1.63 -0.46 15.05
C PHE A 77 2.72 -1.32 15.70
N GLY A 78 3.05 -2.49 15.15
CA GLY A 78 4.05 -3.41 15.70
C GLY A 78 3.74 -3.99 17.09
N ILE A 79 2.46 -4.06 17.46
CA ILE A 79 1.98 -4.58 18.76
C ILE A 79 2.06 -6.11 18.83
N LEU A 80 1.81 -6.78 17.71
CA LEU A 80 1.78 -8.23 17.53
C LEU A 80 3.16 -8.81 17.21
N GLY A 81 4.11 -7.96 16.80
CA GLY A 81 5.54 -8.29 16.73
C GLY A 81 5.99 -9.11 15.52
N ASP A 82 5.08 -9.38 14.57
CA ASP A 82 5.38 -10.15 13.35
C ASP A 82 5.99 -9.28 12.23
N ASP A 83 5.74 -7.96 12.23
CA ASP A 83 6.32 -7.03 11.26
C ASP A 83 7.58 -6.35 11.82
N PRO A 84 8.69 -6.27 11.06
CA PRO A 84 9.84 -5.47 11.47
C PRO A 84 9.39 -4.01 11.59
N LEU A 85 9.55 -3.44 12.80
CA LEU A 85 9.32 -2.03 13.06
C LEU A 85 10.19 -1.20 12.11
N VAL A 86 9.63 -0.73 10.99
CA VAL A 86 10.26 0.30 10.17
C VAL A 86 9.95 1.62 10.88
N PRO A 87 10.92 2.25 11.57
CA PRO A 87 10.67 3.55 12.17
C PRO A 87 10.19 4.51 11.06
N PRO A 88 9.16 5.32 11.32
CA PRO A 88 8.69 6.28 10.32
C PRO A 88 9.88 7.13 9.89
N ALA A 89 10.08 7.29 8.59
CA ALA A 89 11.17 8.08 8.05
C ALA A 89 11.09 9.48 8.65
N ARG A 90 12.12 9.86 9.44
CA ARG A 90 12.20 11.20 9.99
C ARG A 90 12.14 12.22 8.85
N PRO A 91 11.43 13.35 9.00
CA PRO A 91 11.52 14.42 8.00
C PRO A 91 12.99 14.84 7.88
N PRO A 92 13.51 15.05 6.66
CA PRO A 92 14.91 15.38 6.47
C PRO A 92 15.23 16.69 7.19
N SER A 93 16.35 16.71 7.90
CA SER A 93 16.84 17.91 8.59
C SER A 93 17.08 19.05 7.58
N GLU A 94 17.19 20.28 8.06
CA GLU A 94 17.50 21.41 7.18
C GLU A 94 18.82 21.22 6.41
N GLU A 95 19.79 20.56 7.05
CA GLU A 95 21.09 20.22 6.47
C GLU A 95 20.97 19.16 5.38
N GLU A 96 20.19 18.10 5.61
CA GLU A 96 19.92 17.05 4.62
C GLU A 96 19.22 17.63 3.38
N ARG A 97 18.27 18.56 3.58
CA ARG A 97 17.63 19.28 2.47
C ARG A 97 18.62 20.12 1.68
N ALA A 98 19.53 20.83 2.36
CA ALA A 98 20.56 21.62 1.70
C ALA A 98 21.54 20.74 0.91
N LEU A 99 21.89 19.56 1.42
CA LEU A 99 22.70 18.58 0.69
C LEU A 99 21.99 18.05 -0.56
N LEU A 100 20.68 17.80 -0.48
CA LEU A 100 19.87 17.39 -1.63
C LEU A 100 19.84 18.48 -2.73
N ILE A 101 19.75 19.76 -2.36
CA ILE A 101 19.79 20.88 -3.32
C ILE A 101 21.15 20.94 -4.04
N LEU A 102 22.25 20.62 -3.35
CA LEU A 102 23.59 20.53 -3.93
C LEU A 102 23.84 19.20 -4.67
N ASP A 103 22.87 18.29 -4.69
CA ASP A 103 22.99 16.93 -5.22
C ASP A 103 24.11 16.11 -4.57
N LEU A 104 24.22 16.21 -3.24
CA LEU A 104 25.21 15.52 -2.41
C LEU A 104 24.54 14.55 -1.42
N ARG A 105 25.22 13.43 -1.14
CA ARG A 105 24.83 12.45 -0.12
C ARG A 105 25.90 12.35 0.96
N PRO A 106 25.54 12.26 2.26
CA PRO A 106 26.49 11.99 3.33
C PRO A 106 27.22 10.65 3.10
N PRO A 107 28.50 10.52 3.50
CA PRO A 107 29.36 11.50 4.16
C PRO A 107 29.95 12.54 3.18
N VAL A 108 30.00 13.81 3.58
CA VAL A 108 30.55 14.92 2.78
C VAL A 108 31.68 15.63 3.51
N THR A 109 32.66 16.15 2.76
CA THR A 109 33.74 17.00 3.28
C THR A 109 33.66 18.39 2.66
N LEU A 110 34.25 19.41 3.30
CA LEU A 110 34.29 20.78 2.79
C LEU A 110 34.89 20.86 1.37
N ALA A 111 35.85 20.00 1.04
CA ALA A 111 36.44 19.93 -0.29
C ALA A 111 35.43 19.50 -1.36
N ILE A 112 34.63 18.47 -1.07
CA ILE A 112 33.58 17.95 -1.98
C ILE A 112 32.49 19.00 -2.20
N VAL A 113 32.04 19.65 -1.12
CA VAL A 113 31.01 20.70 -1.18
C VAL A 113 31.49 21.88 -2.05
N LYS A 114 32.72 22.35 -1.86
CA LYS A 114 33.31 23.44 -2.67
C LYS A 114 33.48 23.04 -4.14
N ALA A 115 33.85 21.79 -4.42
CA ALA A 115 33.97 21.29 -5.79
C ALA A 115 32.60 21.26 -6.50
N GLN A 116 31.59 20.70 -5.85
CA GLN A 116 30.24 20.60 -6.38
C GLN A 116 29.59 21.97 -6.59
N TYR A 117 29.76 22.89 -5.63
CA TYR A 117 29.28 24.26 -5.78
C TYR A 117 29.88 24.95 -7.02
N LYS A 118 31.18 24.80 -7.28
CA LYS A 118 31.82 25.35 -8.49
C LYS A 118 31.23 24.81 -9.79
N VAL A 119 30.86 23.53 -9.82
CA VAL A 119 30.21 22.90 -10.98
C VAL A 119 28.82 23.50 -11.20
N LEU A 120 28.02 23.60 -10.14
CA LEU A 120 26.66 24.13 -10.19
C LEU A 120 26.64 25.63 -10.55
N VAL A 121 27.55 26.43 -9.99
CA VAL A 121 27.69 27.86 -10.32
C VAL A 121 27.99 28.06 -11.79
N LYS A 122 28.92 27.29 -12.37
CA LYS A 122 29.23 27.39 -13.80
C LYS A 122 28.03 27.05 -14.68
N LYS A 123 27.20 26.10 -14.24
CA LYS A 123 26.02 25.63 -14.97
C LYS A 123 24.87 26.66 -14.94
N TYR A 124 24.66 27.32 -13.80
CA TYR A 124 23.53 28.23 -13.58
C TYR A 124 23.97 29.71 -13.50
N HIS A 125 25.15 30.06 -14.00
CA HIS A 125 25.63 31.44 -13.97
C HIS A 125 24.74 32.33 -14.85
N PRO A 126 24.35 33.54 -14.40
CA PRO A 126 23.52 34.45 -15.19
C PRO A 126 24.17 34.78 -16.55
N ASP A 127 25.49 34.97 -16.59
CA ASP A 127 26.23 35.23 -17.85
C ASP A 127 26.23 34.04 -18.81
N ALA A 128 26.20 32.80 -18.30
CA ALA A 128 26.19 31.59 -19.13
C ALA A 128 24.79 31.24 -19.63
N THR A 129 23.75 31.66 -18.90
CA THR A 129 22.35 31.32 -19.19
C THR A 129 21.57 32.47 -19.83
N GLY A 130 22.22 33.62 -20.10
CA GLY A 130 21.64 34.72 -20.85
C GLY A 130 20.42 35.38 -20.18
N GLY A 131 20.34 35.34 -18.85
CA GLY A 131 19.24 35.99 -18.10
C GLY A 131 17.94 35.19 -17.99
N ASP A 132 17.98 33.87 -18.08
CA ASP A 132 16.83 33.01 -17.77
C ASP A 132 16.45 33.11 -16.28
N LYS A 133 15.19 33.51 -16.00
CA LYS A 133 14.64 33.64 -14.65
C LYS A 133 14.67 32.33 -13.86
N ALA A 134 14.50 31.19 -14.55
CA ALA A 134 14.52 29.89 -13.88
C ALA A 134 15.93 29.53 -13.37
N ALA A 135 16.97 29.83 -14.14
CA ALA A 135 18.35 29.60 -13.73
C ALA A 135 18.79 30.56 -12.61
N GLU A 136 18.31 31.80 -12.61
CA GLU A 136 18.56 32.75 -11.54
C GLU A 136 17.99 32.26 -10.20
N GLU A 137 16.75 31.74 -10.21
CA GLU A 137 16.11 31.22 -9.00
C GLU A 137 16.86 29.99 -8.46
N ARG A 138 17.26 29.07 -9.36
CA ARG A 138 18.10 27.92 -9.00
C ARG A 138 19.44 28.34 -8.43
N PHE A 139 20.06 29.38 -8.99
CA PHE A 139 21.34 29.90 -8.49
C PHE A 139 21.22 30.46 -7.06
N LYS A 140 20.11 31.14 -6.75
CA LYS A 140 19.80 31.59 -5.38
C LYS A 140 19.66 30.41 -4.43
N GLU A 141 18.85 29.41 -4.78
CA GLU A 141 18.67 28.17 -3.99
C GLU A 141 20.01 27.48 -3.68
N ILE A 142 20.86 27.32 -4.71
CA ILE A 142 22.19 26.69 -4.58
C ILE A 142 23.11 27.49 -3.65
N SER A 143 23.09 28.83 -3.75
CA SER A 143 23.91 29.70 -2.90
C SER A 143 23.46 29.69 -1.44
N GLU A 144 22.16 29.61 -1.18
CA GLU A 144 21.61 29.42 0.16
C GLU A 144 21.97 28.07 0.75
N ALA A 145 21.80 26.99 -0.03
CA ALA A 145 22.14 25.63 0.38
C ALA A 145 23.64 25.50 0.72
N TYR A 146 24.52 26.08 -0.10
CA TYR A 146 25.97 26.09 0.15
C TYR A 146 26.30 26.76 1.49
N ARG A 147 25.74 27.95 1.79
CA ARG A 147 25.97 28.64 3.07
C ARG A 147 25.53 27.79 4.27
N LYS A 148 24.39 27.11 4.18
CA LYS A 148 23.88 26.25 5.24
C LYS A 148 24.79 25.04 5.50
N VAL A 149 25.21 24.36 4.44
CA VAL A 149 26.10 23.18 4.56
C VAL A 149 27.48 23.56 5.08
N VAL A 150 28.06 24.67 4.62
CA VAL A 150 29.36 25.14 5.13
C VAL A 150 29.27 25.48 6.62
N ARG A 151 28.23 26.19 7.04
CA ARG A 151 28.01 26.50 8.47
C ARG A 151 27.88 25.24 9.32
N ALA A 152 27.20 24.20 8.83
CA ALA A 152 27.03 22.94 9.54
C ALA A 152 28.31 22.09 9.62
N LEU A 153 29.26 22.28 8.70
CA LEU A 153 30.55 21.57 8.71
C LEU A 153 31.65 22.33 9.47
N GLU A 154 31.50 23.63 9.68
CA GLU A 154 32.44 24.49 10.40
C GLU A 154 32.05 24.74 11.87
N GLY A 155 30.80 24.45 12.24
CA GLY A 155 30.29 24.53 13.62
C GLY A 155 30.34 23.18 14.33
#